data_AF-A0A535GRP4-F1
#
_entry.id   AF-A0A535GRP4-F1
#
_cell.length_a   1.000
_cell.length_b   1.000
_cell.length_c   1.000
_cell.angle_alpha   90.00
_cell.angle_beta   90.00
_cell.angle_gamma   90.00
#
_symmetry.space_group_name_H-M   'P 1'
#
loop_
_entity.id
_entity.type
_entity.pdbx_description
1 polymer ?
#
loop_
_entity_poly.entity_id
_entity_poly.type
_entity_poly.pdbx_seq_one_letter_code
_entity_poly.pdbx_strand_id
1 'polypeptide(L)' 'MDLRTDGTADCETCHMPMFPIAMTEAAVTFECANRHRATEPLPDDAKLRRFIQNWVARKGAQLEEQHKRWEAERDGQ' A
#
# COMPACT_ATOMS: atom_id res chain seq x y z
N MET A 1 -14.20 -5.79 -3.96
CA MET A 1 -13.98 -4.44 -3.40
C MET A 1 -14.11 -3.34 -4.46
N ASP A 2 -14.75 -2.22 -4.12
CA ASP A 2 -14.85 -1.05 -5.02
C ASP A 2 -13.65 -0.12 -4.86
N LEU A 3 -12.90 0.10 -5.95
CA LEU A 3 -11.76 1.01 -5.96
C LEU A 3 -12.21 2.46 -6.14
N ARG A 4 -11.70 3.33 -5.28
CA ARG A 4 -11.86 4.78 -5.38
C ARG A 4 -10.92 5.32 -6.46
N THR A 5 -11.24 6.50 -7.00
CA THR A 5 -10.50 7.12 -8.11
C THR A 5 -9.06 7.50 -7.78
N ASP A 6 -8.69 7.50 -6.50
CA ASP A 6 -7.35 7.77 -5.99
C ASP A 6 -6.52 6.50 -5.72
N GLY A 7 -7.06 5.33 -6.09
CA GLY A 7 -6.40 4.04 -5.92
C GLY A 7 -6.48 3.49 -4.50
N THR A 8 -7.40 3.97 -3.67
CA THR A 8 -7.71 3.40 -2.34
C THR A 8 -9.05 2.66 -2.36
N ALA A 9 -9.41 2.02 -1.26
CA ALA A 9 -10.70 1.36 -1.11
C ALA A 9 -11.15 1.35 0.36
N ASP A 10 -12.34 0.82 0.64
CA ASP A 10 -12.85 0.66 2.00
C ASP A 10 -12.86 -0.82 2.41
N CYS A 11 -12.49 -1.10 3.66
CA CYS A 11 -12.45 -2.47 4.18
C CYS A 11 -13.86 -3.01 4.39
N GLU A 12 -14.19 -4.15 3.76
CA GLU A 12 -15.51 -4.78 3.90
C GLU A 12 -15.80 -5.23 5.34
N THR A 13 -14.77 -5.51 6.14
CA THR A 13 -14.92 -5.97 7.54
C THR A 13 -15.09 -4.85 8.55
N CYS A 14 -14.30 -3.77 8.44
CA CYS A 14 -14.26 -2.72 9.47
C CYS A 14 -14.51 -1.30 8.94
N HIS A 15 -14.82 -1.16 7.65
CA HIS A 15 -15.12 0.11 6.97
C HIS A 15 -14.04 1.18 7.07
N MET A 16 -12.83 0.80 7.51
CA MET A 16 -11.68 1.68 7.51
C MET A 16 -11.08 1.77 6.11
N PRO A 17 -10.48 2.91 5.75
CA PRO A 17 -9.75 3.04 4.49
C PRO A 17 -8.64 1.99 4.36
N MET A 18 -8.54 1.42 3.17
CA MET A 18 -7.49 0.49 2.75
C MET A 18 -6.56 1.16 1.76
N PHE A 19 -5.27 0.96 1.96
CA PHE A 19 -4.22 1.54 1.13
C PHE A 19 -3.46 0.44 0.40
N PRO A 20 -3.02 0.67 -0.85
CA PRO A 20 -2.13 -0.26 -1.54
C PRO A 20 -0.81 -0.41 -0.78
N ILE A 21 -0.42 -1.65 -0.52
CA ILE A 21 0.85 -1.98 0.14
C ILE A 21 1.79 -2.81 -0.73
N ALA A 22 1.27 -3.51 -1.73
CA ALA A 22 2.06 -4.28 -2.69
C ALA A 22 1.33 -4.37 -4.03
N MET A 23 2.08 -4.55 -5.11
CA MET A 23 1.56 -4.70 -6.45
C MET A 23 2.41 -5.68 -7.25
N THR A 24 1.76 -6.54 -8.04
CA THR A 24 2.38 -7.39 -9.06
C THR A 24 1.89 -6.98 -10.45
N GLU A 25 2.30 -7.69 -11.49
CA GLU A 25 1.80 -7.44 -12.85
C GLU A 25 0.28 -7.69 -13.00
N ALA A 26 -0.31 -8.52 -12.12
CA ALA A 26 -1.70 -8.96 -12.25
C ALA A 26 -2.61 -8.51 -11.10
N ALA A 27 -2.06 -8.13 -9.94
CA ALA A 27 -2.85 -7.85 -8.76
C ALA A 27 -2.25 -6.76 -7.88
N VAL A 28 -3.11 -6.18 -7.04
CA VAL A 28 -2.74 -5.22 -6.00
C VAL A 28 -3.25 -5.71 -4.65
N THR A 29 -2.41 -5.60 -3.62
CA THR A 29 -2.78 -5.94 -2.24
C THR A 29 -2.95 -4.67 -1.43
N PHE A 30 -4.06 -4.60 -0.71
CA PHE A 30 -4.45 -3.50 0.15
C PHE A 30 -4.43 -3.93 1.62
N GLU A 31 -4.17 -2.98 2.50
CA GLU A 31 -4.23 -3.18 3.95
C GLU A 31 -4.92 -1.98 4.63
N CYS A 32 -5.78 -2.26 5.62
CA CYS A 32 -6.37 -1.24 6.48
C CYS A 32 -5.57 -1.09 7.79
N ALA A 33 -5.87 -0.05 8.58
CA ALA A 33 -5.20 0.20 9.86
C ALA A 33 -5.30 -0.99 10.87
N ASN A 34 -6.34 -1.81 10.77
CA ASN A 34 -6.54 -3.01 11.60
C ASN A 34 -5.90 -4.28 11.00
N ARG A 35 -5.05 -4.13 9.98
CA ARG A 35 -4.34 -5.22 9.29
C ARG A 35 -5.22 -6.24 8.54
N HIS A 36 -6.47 -5.89 8.24
CA HIS A 36 -7.23 -6.66 7.26
C HIS A 36 -6.62 -6.45 5.88
N ARG A 37 -6.50 -7.53 5.12
CA ARG A 37 -5.91 -7.54 3.78
C ARG A 37 -6.93 -7.97 2.75
N ALA A 38 -6.88 -7.31 1.60
CA ALA A 38 -7.63 -7.69 0.42
C ALA A 38 -6.70 -7.64 -0.78
N THR A 39 -6.86 -8.61 -1.69
CA THR A 39 -6.12 -8.65 -2.94
C THR A 39 -7.12 -8.60 -4.08
N GLU A 40 -6.93 -7.65 -4.97
CA GLU A 40 -7.81 -7.41 -6.11
C GLU A 40 -7.01 -7.45 -7.42
N PRO A 41 -7.64 -7.80 -8.55
CA PRO A 41 -7.02 -7.68 -9.86
C PRO A 41 -6.52 -6.25 -10.12
N LEU A 42 -5.39 -6.14 -10.81
CA LEU A 42 -4.86 -4.84 -11.18
C LEU A 42 -5.82 -4.16 -12.17
N PRO A 43 -6.33 -2.95 -11.87
CA PRO A 43 -7.34 -2.31 -12.72
C PRO A 43 -6.74 -1.94 -14.07
N ASP A 44 -7.47 -2.09 -15.18
CA ASP A 44 -6.96 -1.77 -16.53
C ASP A 44 -6.72 -0.27 -16.78
N ASP A 45 -7.32 0.60 -15.96
CA ASP A 45 -7.12 2.03 -16.04
C ASP A 45 -5.67 2.42 -15.69
N ALA A 46 -4.94 2.95 -16.69
CA ALA A 46 -3.54 3.33 -16.56
C ALA A 46 -3.29 4.44 -15.51
N LYS A 47 -4.23 5.37 -15.34
CA LYS A 47 -4.13 6.44 -14.34
C LYS A 47 -4.30 5.87 -12.94
N LEU A 48 -5.24 4.95 -12.76
CA LEU A 48 -5.46 4.28 -11.49
C LEU A 48 -4.27 3.38 -11.11
N ARG A 49 -3.71 2.64 -12.08
CA ARG A 49 -2.45 1.91 -11.90
C ARG A 49 -1.32 2.82 -11.43
N ARG A 50 -1.20 4.02 -12.00
CA ARG A 50 -0.17 4.99 -11.61
C ARG A 50 -0.35 5.48 -10.17
N PHE A 51 -1.58 5.71 -9.72
CA PHE A 51 -1.85 6.05 -8.32
C PHE A 51 -1.46 4.92 -7.37
N ILE A 52 -1.84 3.69 -7.70
CA ILE A 52 -1.49 2.49 -6.92
C ILE A 52 0.04 2.33 -6.82
N GLN A 53 0.77 2.49 -7.94
CA GLN A 53 2.23 2.46 -7.96
C GLN A 53 2.85 3.51 -7.03
N ASN A 54 2.33 4.74 -7.07
CA ASN A 54 2.82 5.82 -6.21
C ASN A 54 2.58 5.52 -4.72
N TRP A 55 1.45 4.91 -4.36
CA TRP A 55 1.18 4.48 -2.99
C TRP A 55 2.18 3.43 -2.50
N VAL A 56 2.39 2.38 -3.30
CA VAL A 56 3.32 1.30 -2.96
C VAL A 56 4.75 1.83 -2.84
N ALA A 57 5.18 2.69 -3.76
CA ALA A 57 6.51 3.32 -3.70
C ALA A 57 6.69 4.19 -2.45
N ARG A 58 5.68 4.99 -2.07
CA ARG A 58 5.71 5.80 -0.84
C ARG A 58 5.78 4.94 0.41
N LYS A 59 5.04 3.83 0.45
CA LYS A 59 5.11 2.87 1.57
C LYS A 59 6.48 2.20 1.66
N GLY A 60 7.05 1.79 0.52
CA GLY A 60 8.43 1.28 0.46
C GLY A 60 9.44 2.29 1.00
N ALA A 61 9.38 3.55 0.55
CA ALA A 61 10.26 4.61 1.04
C ALA A 61 10.11 4.88 2.55
N GLN A 62 8.89 4.85 3.08
CA GLN A 62 8.65 4.98 4.53
C GLN A 62 9.30 3.85 5.33
N LEU A 63 9.25 2.61 4.83
CA LEU A 63 9.89 1.45 5.47
C LEU A 63 11.41 1.52 5.37
N GLU A 64 11.96 1.93 4.22
CA GLU A 64 13.40 2.13 4.04
C GLU A 64 13.96 3.21 4.97
N GLU A 65 13.25 4.33 5.15
CA GLU A 65 13.64 5.38 6.07
C GLU A 65 13.59 4.91 7.54
N GLN A 66 12.57 4.12 7.91
CA GLN A 66 12.52 3.48 9.23
C GLN A 66 13.67 2.50 9.45
N HIS A 67 14.02 1.68 8.45
CA HIS A 67 15.15 0.76 8.53
C HIS A 67 16.49 1.51 8.69
N LYS A 68 16.73 2.56 7.89
CA LYS A 68 17.94 3.40 8.00
C LYS A 68 18.08 4.04 9.38
N ARG A 69 16.96 4.45 9.99
CA ARG A 69 16.95 4.98 11.35
C ARG A 69 17.31 3.93 12.38
N TRP A 70 16.80 2.71 12.25
CA TRP A 70 17.17 1.60 13.15
C TRP A 70 18.63 1.16 12.99
N GLU A 71 19.18 1.19 11.76
CA GLU A 71 20.60 0.91 11.53
C GLU A 71 21.50 1.99 12.15
N ALA A 72 21.14 3.27 11.99
CA ALA A 72 21.88 4.38 12.61
C ALA A 72 21.84 4.36 14.15
N GLU A 73 20.75 3.85 14.75
CA GLU A 73 20.65 3.67 16.21
C GLU A 73 21.47 2.47 16.71
N ARG A 74 21.79 1.49 15.85
CA ARG A 74 22.63 0.31 16.20
C ARG A 74 24.13 0.56 16.09
N ASP A 75 24.58 1.40 15.17
CA ASP A 75 26.00 1.70 14.97
C ASP A 75 26.53 2.81 15.91
N GLY A 76 25.65 3.37 16.74
CA GLY A 76 25.97 4.40 17.74
C GLY A 76 26.21 3.88 19.16
N GLN A 77 26.31 2.56 19.37
CA GLN A 77 26.57 1.94 20.68
C GLN A 77 27.98 1.37 20.79
#